data_AF-A0A1T3NS92-F1
#
_entry.id   AF-A0A1T3NS92-F1
#
_cell.length_a   1.000
_cell.length_b   1.000
_cell.length_c   1.000
_cell.angle_alpha   90.00
_cell.angle_beta   90.00
_cell.angle_gamma   90.00
#
_symmetry.space_group_name_H-M   'P 1'
#
loop_
_entity.id
_entity.type
_entity.pdbx_description
1 polymer ?
#
loop_
_entity_poly.entity_id
_entity_poly.type
_entity_poly.pdbx_seq_one_letter_code
_entity_poly.pdbx_strand_id
1 'polypeptide(L)'
;MRGRVELTHEDIHAGEHGARARCLPEPWMCEVFYLDGSLRDIRVLDTTRAEWIAVLERLRIVADETEVEHPYPRLDPVHPDLADLFRAWADDPEGQGTSFAFRARFGAVWFFALPYDEEEIEFSVWPEDVLDGAGVAAVLRFLVEVATASRRRALLTAEVVRYAPGLPTLISHDPDTGLTSHI
;
A
#
# COMPACT_ATOMS: atom_id res chain seq x y z
N MET A 1 12.10 -11.02 -24.53
CA MET A 1 12.48 -11.42 -23.16
C MET A 1 12.90 -10.15 -22.45
N ARG A 2 12.02 -9.60 -21.59
CA ARG A 2 12.42 -8.53 -20.68
C ARG A 2 13.04 -9.18 -19.45
N GLY A 3 14.23 -8.71 -19.07
CA GLY A 3 14.94 -9.22 -17.91
C GLY A 3 14.28 -8.67 -16.66
N ARG A 4 13.90 -9.55 -15.74
CA ARG A 4 13.50 -9.19 -14.38
C ARG A 4 14.67 -8.47 -13.72
N VAL A 5 14.45 -7.27 -13.21
CA VAL A 5 15.46 -6.52 -12.45
C VAL A 5 15.10 -6.63 -10.96
N GLU A 6 16.09 -6.92 -10.14
CA GLU A 6 15.96 -7.14 -8.70
C GLU A 6 16.54 -5.95 -7.94
N LEU A 7 15.82 -5.45 -6.93
CA LEU A 7 16.24 -4.37 -6.04
C LEU A 7 16.38 -4.90 -4.61
N THR A 8 17.42 -4.47 -3.88
CA THR A 8 17.65 -4.88 -2.49
C THR A 8 17.04 -3.89 -1.50
N HIS A 9 16.80 -4.31 -0.25
CA HIS A 9 16.19 -3.48 0.78
C HIS A 9 16.99 -2.19 1.09
N GLU A 10 18.32 -2.24 1.04
CA GLU A 10 19.19 -1.08 1.30
C GLU A 10 19.02 0.01 0.21
N ASP A 11 18.78 -0.39 -1.03
CA ASP A 11 18.58 0.53 -2.16
C ASP A 11 17.29 1.36 -2.02
N ILE A 12 16.27 0.81 -1.36
CA ILE A 12 14.97 1.46 -1.13
C ILE A 12 15.09 2.60 -0.10
N HIS A 13 15.96 2.43 0.91
CA HIS A 13 16.15 3.42 1.98
C HIS A 13 17.15 4.54 1.63
N ALA A 14 18.06 4.33 0.68
CA ALA A 14 19.08 5.32 0.31
C ALA A 14 18.53 6.56 -0.45
N GLY A 15 17.29 6.51 -0.94
CA GLY A 15 16.67 7.58 -1.74
C GLY A 15 16.25 8.84 -0.97
N GLU A 16 16.28 8.85 0.37
CA GLU A 16 15.65 9.90 1.20
C GLU A 16 16.50 11.15 1.46
N HIS A 17 17.78 11.19 1.05
CA HIS A 17 18.70 12.28 1.42
C HIS A 17 19.35 13.08 0.28
N GLY A 18 18.93 12.88 -0.97
CA GLY A 18 19.44 13.63 -2.12
C GLY A 18 18.49 14.75 -2.56
N ALA A 19 19.00 15.99 -2.64
CA ALA A 19 18.28 17.15 -3.17
C ALA A 19 17.48 16.83 -4.45
N ARG A 20 16.18 17.22 -4.49
CA ARG A 20 15.24 17.47 -5.62
C ARG A 20 15.72 17.23 -7.07
N ALA A 21 16.46 16.16 -7.32
CA ALA A 21 16.82 15.73 -8.64
C ALA A 21 15.57 15.03 -9.16
N ARG A 22 14.88 15.69 -10.08
CA ARG A 22 13.96 15.02 -10.99
C ARG A 22 14.79 14.00 -11.78
N CYS A 23 15.14 12.89 -11.15
CA CYS A 23 15.64 11.72 -11.86
C CYS A 23 14.53 11.37 -12.84
N LEU A 24 14.86 11.41 -14.13
CA LEU A 24 13.96 10.96 -15.17
C LEU A 24 13.46 9.58 -14.77
N PRO A 25 12.17 9.29 -14.93
CA PRO A 25 11.64 8.00 -14.57
C PRO A 25 12.44 6.91 -15.29
N GLU A 26 12.93 5.92 -14.54
CA GLU A 26 13.58 4.76 -15.15
C GLU A 26 12.59 4.15 -16.16
N PRO A 27 13.05 3.62 -17.30
CA PRO A 27 12.15 3.25 -18.39
C PRO A 27 11.01 2.30 -17.99
N TRP A 28 11.23 1.42 -17.00
CA TRP A 28 10.22 0.51 -16.47
C TRP A 28 9.12 1.24 -15.66
N MET A 29 9.44 2.39 -15.03
CA MET A 29 8.48 3.19 -14.26
C MET A 29 7.36 3.73 -15.15
N CYS A 30 7.70 4.14 -16.38
CA CYS A 30 6.73 4.61 -17.37
C CYS A 30 5.70 3.53 -17.77
N GLU A 31 6.03 2.25 -17.57
CA GLU A 31 5.16 1.12 -17.88
C GLU A 31 4.32 0.71 -16.67
N VAL A 32 4.89 0.72 -15.47
CA VAL A 32 4.17 0.38 -14.22
C VAL A 32 3.17 1.47 -13.83
N PHE A 33 3.61 2.73 -13.85
CA PHE A 33 2.80 3.91 -13.49
C PHE A 33 2.42 4.72 -14.74
N TYR A 34 1.98 4.01 -15.79
CA TYR A 34 1.43 4.68 -16.96
C TYR A 34 0.13 5.41 -16.60
N LEU A 35 0.01 6.67 -17.02
CA LEU A 35 -1.20 7.48 -16.85
C LEU A 35 -2.28 7.04 -17.84
N ASP A 36 -2.97 5.94 -17.52
CA ASP A 36 -4.19 5.47 -18.20
C ASP A 36 -5.48 5.95 -17.51
N GLY A 37 -5.36 6.57 -16.34
CA GLY A 37 -6.47 7.01 -15.50
C GLY A 37 -6.98 5.93 -14.54
N SER A 38 -6.39 4.72 -14.55
CA SER A 38 -6.70 3.66 -13.60
C SER A 38 -5.76 3.71 -12.39
N LEU A 39 -6.26 3.28 -11.23
CA LEU A 39 -5.45 3.11 -10.03
C LEU A 39 -4.41 1.99 -10.20
N ARG A 40 -3.48 1.93 -9.25
CA ARG A 40 -2.69 0.72 -8.97
C ARG A 40 -3.04 0.23 -7.58
N ASP A 41 -3.32 -1.05 -7.48
CA ASP A 41 -3.73 -1.67 -6.23
C ASP A 41 -2.54 -2.34 -5.57
N ILE A 42 -2.49 -2.25 -4.25
CA ILE A 42 -1.55 -2.91 -3.38
C ILE A 42 -2.34 -3.90 -2.54
N ARG A 43 -2.06 -5.18 -2.75
CA ARG A 43 -2.77 -6.29 -2.13
C ARG A 43 -1.82 -7.16 -1.32
N VAL A 44 -2.35 -7.72 -0.23
CA VAL A 44 -1.72 -8.76 0.57
C VAL A 44 -2.71 -9.90 0.71
N LEU A 45 -2.35 -11.08 0.19
CA LEU A 45 -3.26 -12.22 0.12
C LEU A 45 -3.24 -13.04 1.42
N ASP A 46 -4.36 -13.69 1.69
CA ASP A 46 -4.56 -14.61 2.81
C ASP A 46 -4.31 -13.98 4.19
N THR A 47 -4.55 -12.68 4.32
CA THR A 47 -4.29 -11.89 5.52
C THR A 47 -5.41 -12.04 6.53
N THR A 48 -5.06 -12.07 7.81
CA THR A 48 -6.00 -12.10 8.93
C THR A 48 -6.26 -10.71 9.48
N ARG A 49 -7.37 -10.53 10.20
CA ARG A 49 -7.68 -9.30 10.93
C ARG A 49 -6.51 -8.77 11.78
N ALA A 50 -5.82 -9.67 12.49
CA ALA A 50 -4.71 -9.30 13.37
C ALA A 50 -3.49 -8.78 12.57
N GLU A 51 -3.20 -9.39 11.43
CA GLU A 51 -2.15 -8.93 10.52
C GLU A 51 -2.52 -7.56 9.92
N TRP A 52 -3.78 -7.32 9.56
CA TRP A 52 -4.22 -6.00 9.08
C TRP A 52 -4.13 -4.90 10.14
N ILE A 53 -4.50 -5.19 11.38
CA ILE A 53 -4.29 -4.25 12.50
C ILE A 53 -2.80 -3.90 12.62
N ALA A 54 -1.91 -4.90 12.59
CA ALA A 54 -0.46 -4.68 12.65
C ALA A 54 0.06 -3.84 11.47
N VAL A 55 -0.47 -4.04 10.26
CA VAL A 55 -0.15 -3.20 9.09
C VAL A 55 -0.55 -1.75 9.33
N LEU A 56 -1.79 -1.47 9.72
CA LEU A 56 -2.25 -0.09 9.93
C LEU A 56 -1.52 0.59 11.11
N GLU A 57 -1.22 -0.15 12.17
CA GLU A 57 -0.38 0.33 13.28
C GLU A 57 1.03 0.69 12.80
N ARG A 58 1.65 -0.18 12.00
CA ARG A 58 2.96 0.08 11.42
C ARG A 58 2.94 1.34 10.58
N LEU A 59 1.95 1.50 9.70
CA LEU A 59 1.82 2.67 8.83
C LEU A 59 1.66 3.96 9.62
N ARG A 60 0.91 3.98 10.73
CA ARG A 60 0.83 5.14 11.65
C ARG A 60 2.18 5.58 12.22
N ILE A 61 3.13 4.66 12.35
CA ILE A 61 4.45 4.94 12.93
C ILE A 61 5.43 5.44 11.85
N VAL A 62 5.37 4.88 10.64
CA VAL A 62 6.40 5.09 9.62
C VAL A 62 6.00 6.03 8.49
N ALA A 63 4.71 6.23 8.25
CA ALA A 63 4.25 7.21 7.28
C ALA A 63 4.53 8.63 7.78
N ASP A 64 4.73 9.57 6.86
CA ASP A 64 4.90 10.98 7.21
C ASP A 64 3.61 11.56 7.79
N GLU A 65 2.47 10.99 7.38
CA GLU A 65 1.14 11.39 7.78
C GLU A 65 0.14 10.24 7.59
N THR A 66 -0.86 10.15 8.46
CA THR A 66 -1.96 9.20 8.31
C THR A 66 -3.30 9.85 8.64
N GLU A 67 -4.34 9.45 7.92
CA GLU A 67 -5.73 9.86 8.17
C GLU A 67 -6.60 8.62 8.35
N VAL A 68 -7.58 8.69 9.26
CA VAL A 68 -8.61 7.66 9.41
C VAL A 68 -9.97 8.33 9.41
N GLU A 69 -10.88 7.85 8.58
CA GLU A 69 -12.28 8.31 8.52
C GLU A 69 -13.20 7.16 8.90
N HIS A 70 -14.14 7.37 9.83
CA HIS A 70 -15.13 6.37 10.22
C HIS A 70 -16.41 7.01 10.79
N PRO A 71 -17.56 6.32 10.74
CA PRO A 71 -18.83 6.80 11.25
C PRO A 71 -19.05 6.49 12.74
N TYR A 72 -18.18 5.72 13.40
CA TYR A 72 -18.40 5.23 14.76
C TYR A 72 -18.25 6.32 15.84
N PRO A 73 -19.34 6.79 16.48
CA PRO A 73 -19.29 7.96 17.37
C PRO A 73 -18.67 7.67 18.74
N ARG A 74 -18.46 6.39 19.08
CA ARG A 74 -17.86 5.98 20.37
C ARG A 74 -16.33 5.92 20.31
N LEU A 75 -15.75 6.01 19.12
CA LEU A 75 -14.30 6.00 18.90
C LEU A 75 -13.80 7.43 18.72
N ASP A 76 -12.50 7.63 18.97
CA ASP A 76 -11.84 8.89 18.66
C ASP A 76 -11.94 9.15 17.14
N PRO A 77 -12.49 10.28 16.69
CA PRO A 77 -12.76 10.53 15.28
C PRO A 77 -11.52 10.77 14.42
N VAL A 78 -10.34 10.97 15.03
CA VAL A 78 -9.08 11.29 14.32
C VAL A 78 -8.06 10.18 14.55
N HIS A 79 -7.97 9.65 15.76
CA HIS A 79 -6.99 8.65 16.15
C HIS A 79 -7.64 7.48 16.89
N PRO A 80 -8.58 6.75 16.24
CA PRO A 80 -9.22 5.60 16.89
C PRO A 80 -8.17 4.52 17.20
N ASP A 81 -8.35 3.82 18.31
CA ASP A 81 -7.65 2.56 18.54
C ASP A 81 -8.05 1.58 17.42
N LEU A 82 -7.07 0.95 16.77
CA LEU A 82 -7.34 0.12 15.58
C LEU A 82 -8.04 -1.20 15.96
N ALA A 83 -7.75 -1.77 17.13
CA ALA A 83 -8.45 -2.98 17.57
C ALA A 83 -9.91 -2.69 17.88
N ASP A 84 -10.20 -1.53 18.49
CA ASP A 84 -11.57 -1.07 18.72
C ASP A 84 -12.29 -0.68 17.42
N LEU A 85 -11.59 -0.10 16.45
CA LEU A 85 -12.12 0.22 15.11
C LEU A 85 -12.56 -1.04 14.37
N PHE A 86 -11.68 -2.05 14.29
CA PHE A 86 -12.02 -3.33 13.66
C PHE A 86 -13.14 -4.05 14.39
N ARG A 87 -13.21 -3.95 15.73
CA ARG A 87 -14.34 -4.54 16.49
C ARG A 87 -15.65 -3.84 16.17
N ALA A 88 -15.66 -2.51 16.15
CA ALA A 88 -16.86 -1.74 15.81
C ALA A 88 -17.33 -2.03 14.38
N TRP A 89 -16.38 -2.22 13.45
CA TRP A 89 -16.68 -2.58 12.06
C TRP A 89 -17.20 -4.01 11.91
N ALA A 90 -16.61 -4.98 12.62
CA ALA A 90 -17.07 -6.37 12.66
C ALA A 90 -18.54 -6.49 13.10
N ASP A 91 -18.93 -5.66 14.06
CA ASP A 91 -20.25 -5.65 14.68
C ASP A 91 -21.28 -4.85 13.88
N ASP A 92 -20.89 -4.22 12.76
CA ASP A 92 -21.79 -3.43 11.91
C ASP A 92 -22.78 -4.36 11.18
N PRO A 93 -24.09 -4.27 11.44
CA PRO A 93 -25.09 -5.14 10.81
C PRO A 93 -25.28 -4.88 9.31
N GLU A 94 -24.76 -3.76 8.78
CA GLU A 94 -24.65 -3.53 7.33
C GLU A 94 -23.34 -4.11 6.74
N GLY A 95 -22.58 -4.89 7.54
CA GLY A 95 -21.19 -5.38 7.44
C GLY A 95 -20.64 -5.95 6.14
N GLN A 96 -20.94 -5.30 5.01
CA GLN A 96 -20.29 -5.44 3.72
C GLN A 96 -20.23 -4.05 3.09
N GLY A 97 -19.10 -3.36 3.24
CA GLY A 97 -18.91 -2.02 2.73
C GLY A 97 -17.76 -1.27 3.42
N THR A 98 -17.27 -0.23 2.75
CA THR A 98 -16.19 0.65 3.22
C THR A 98 -16.68 1.54 4.36
N SER A 99 -16.95 0.95 5.53
CA SER A 99 -17.41 1.67 6.71
C SER A 99 -16.29 2.46 7.40
N PHE A 100 -15.04 2.29 7.00
CA PHE A 100 -13.98 3.23 7.33
C PHE A 100 -13.00 3.36 6.17
N ALA A 101 -12.21 4.42 6.16
CA ALA A 101 -11.11 4.61 5.23
C ALA A 101 -9.83 4.91 6.01
N PHE A 102 -8.69 4.46 5.48
CA PHE A 102 -7.37 4.77 6.01
C PHE A 102 -6.51 5.37 4.91
N ARG A 103 -5.69 6.37 5.25
CA ARG A 103 -4.74 6.99 4.33
C ARG A 103 -3.38 7.06 4.97
N ALA A 104 -2.34 6.86 4.16
CA ALA A 104 -0.96 7.09 4.58
C ALA A 104 -0.19 7.82 3.48
N ARG A 105 0.66 8.77 3.88
CA ARG A 105 1.54 9.51 2.97
C ARG A 105 3.00 9.14 3.17
N PHE A 106 3.69 8.87 2.06
CA PHE A 106 5.15 8.72 2.01
C PHE A 106 5.70 9.71 0.98
N GLY A 107 6.46 10.70 1.45
CA GLY A 107 6.86 11.83 0.64
C GLY A 107 5.64 12.59 0.10
N ALA A 108 5.50 12.62 -1.23
CA ALA A 108 4.37 13.25 -1.91
C ALA A 108 3.24 12.27 -2.28
N VAL A 109 3.43 10.96 -2.10
CA VAL A 109 2.50 9.92 -2.55
C VAL A 109 1.54 9.54 -1.43
N TRP A 110 0.24 9.57 -1.72
CA TRP A 110 -0.80 9.07 -0.81
C TRP A 110 -1.26 7.68 -1.23
N PHE A 111 -1.48 6.83 -0.23
CA PHE A 111 -2.07 5.51 -0.36
C PHE A 111 -3.42 5.50 0.34
N PHE A 112 -4.43 4.95 -0.32
CA PHE A 112 -5.81 4.98 0.13
C PHE A 112 -6.29 3.55 0.37
N ALA A 113 -6.60 3.21 1.63
CA ALA A 113 -7.21 1.94 1.98
C ALA A 113 -8.72 2.08 2.07
N LEU A 114 -9.42 1.19 1.35
CA LEU A 114 -10.86 1.00 1.41
C LEU A 114 -11.13 -0.46 1.77
N PRO A 115 -11.22 -0.78 3.08
CA PRO A 115 -11.50 -2.13 3.57
C PRO A 115 -12.84 -2.64 3.03
N TYR A 116 -12.84 -3.81 2.41
CA TYR A 116 -14.04 -4.47 1.91
C TYR A 116 -14.61 -5.42 2.98
N ASP A 117 -13.74 -6.25 3.53
CA ASP A 117 -13.97 -7.06 4.72
C ASP A 117 -12.67 -7.21 5.52
N GLU A 118 -12.77 -7.85 6.69
CA GLU A 118 -11.66 -7.93 7.65
C GLU A 118 -10.46 -8.77 7.20
N GLU A 119 -10.61 -9.54 6.13
CA GLU A 119 -9.56 -10.36 5.52
C GLU A 119 -9.03 -9.70 4.23
N GLU A 120 -9.85 -8.88 3.56
CA GLU A 120 -9.53 -8.17 2.32
C GLU A 120 -9.52 -6.63 2.52
N ILE A 121 -8.32 -6.10 2.81
CA ILE A 121 -8.01 -4.67 2.70
C ILE A 121 -7.11 -4.45 1.49
N GLU A 122 -7.52 -3.55 0.63
CA GLU A 122 -6.74 -3.07 -0.51
C GLU A 122 -6.30 -1.63 -0.26
N PHE A 123 -5.06 -1.32 -0.64
CA PHE A 123 -4.63 0.08 -0.80
C PHE A 123 -4.53 0.41 -2.28
N SER A 124 -4.90 1.61 -2.65
CA SER A 124 -4.71 2.10 -4.02
C SER A 124 -3.83 3.33 -4.04
N VAL A 125 -3.10 3.50 -5.15
CA VAL A 125 -2.30 4.68 -5.45
C VAL A 125 -2.63 5.16 -6.86
N TRP A 126 -2.76 6.48 -7.03
CA TRP A 126 -2.96 7.08 -8.34
C TRP A 126 -1.61 7.20 -9.05
N PRO A 127 -1.49 6.76 -10.33
CA PRO A 127 -0.25 6.94 -11.08
C PRO A 127 0.19 8.41 -11.22
N GLU A 128 -0.75 9.37 -11.18
CA GLU A 128 -0.45 10.81 -11.20
C GLU A 128 0.27 11.32 -9.94
N ASP A 129 0.21 10.59 -8.83
CA ASP A 129 1.00 10.92 -7.63
C ASP A 129 2.45 10.42 -7.76
N VAL A 130 2.73 9.50 -8.69
CA VAL A 130 4.04 8.86 -8.89
C VAL A 130 4.76 9.50 -10.09
N LEU A 131 5.21 10.75 -9.91
CA LEU A 131 5.73 11.58 -11.00
C LEU A 131 7.21 11.36 -11.35
N ASP A 132 8.00 10.84 -10.41
CA ASP A 132 9.45 10.70 -10.53
C ASP A 132 9.98 9.54 -9.68
N GLY A 133 11.32 9.40 -9.65
CA GLY A 133 11.98 8.36 -8.87
C GLY A 133 11.70 8.44 -7.36
N ALA A 134 11.42 9.61 -6.81
CA ALA A 134 11.07 9.74 -5.39
C ALA A 134 9.66 9.20 -5.11
N GLY A 135 8.72 9.42 -6.03
CA GLY A 135 7.40 8.79 -5.96
C GLY A 135 7.49 7.26 -6.01
N VAL A 136 8.35 6.71 -6.86
CA VAL A 136 8.57 5.25 -6.93
C VAL A 136 9.21 4.73 -5.66
N ALA A 137 10.22 5.41 -5.11
CA ALA A 137 10.82 5.04 -3.84
C ALA A 137 9.77 5.02 -2.72
N ALA A 138 8.82 5.96 -2.70
CA ALA A 138 7.70 5.97 -1.76
C ALA A 138 6.79 4.73 -1.90
N VAL A 139 6.44 4.32 -3.13
CA VAL A 139 5.66 3.10 -3.36
C VAL A 139 6.42 1.85 -2.94
N LEU A 140 7.72 1.76 -3.26
CA LEU A 140 8.54 0.62 -2.85
C LEU A 140 8.66 0.55 -1.33
N ARG A 141 8.90 1.68 -0.66
CA ARG A 141 8.91 1.76 0.81
C ARG A 141 7.57 1.34 1.40
N PHE A 142 6.45 1.81 0.85
CA PHE A 142 5.12 1.39 1.29
C PHE A 142 4.92 -0.12 1.17
N LEU A 143 5.27 -0.72 0.03
CA LEU A 143 5.19 -2.17 -0.19
C LEU A 143 6.00 -2.96 0.84
N VAL A 144 7.22 -2.51 1.14
CA VAL A 144 8.10 -3.12 2.15
C VAL A 144 7.44 -3.09 3.54
N GLU A 145 6.91 -1.93 3.94
CA GLU A 145 6.31 -1.77 5.27
C GLU A 145 5.05 -2.63 5.44
N VAL A 146 4.19 -2.66 4.40
CA VAL A 146 3.00 -3.51 4.38
C VAL A 146 3.37 -5.00 4.41
N ALA A 147 4.32 -5.42 3.59
CA ALA A 147 4.77 -6.82 3.55
C ALA A 147 5.39 -7.26 4.88
N THR A 148 6.23 -6.40 5.47
CA THR A 148 6.93 -6.69 6.73
C THR A 148 5.93 -6.81 7.88
N ALA A 149 4.98 -5.87 7.99
CA ALA A 149 4.00 -5.88 9.08
C ALA A 149 3.00 -7.04 8.96
N SER A 150 2.56 -7.36 7.74
CA SER A 150 1.69 -8.52 7.48
C SER A 150 2.44 -9.85 7.54
N ARG A 151 3.77 -9.85 7.40
CA ARG A 151 4.62 -11.05 7.19
C ARG A 151 4.19 -11.85 5.96
N ARG A 152 3.68 -11.16 4.95
CA ARG A 152 3.21 -11.73 3.70
C ARG A 152 3.77 -10.92 2.54
N ARG A 153 3.74 -11.51 1.34
CA ARG A 153 4.12 -10.78 0.14
C ARG A 153 3.12 -9.66 -0.15
N ALA A 154 3.63 -8.45 -0.38
CA ALA A 154 2.84 -7.33 -0.89
C ALA A 154 2.97 -7.27 -2.42
N LEU A 155 1.85 -7.05 -3.11
CA LEU A 155 1.73 -7.09 -4.56
C LEU A 155 1.16 -5.77 -5.05
N LEU A 156 1.88 -5.06 -5.92
CA LEU A 156 1.33 -3.99 -6.75
C LEU A 156 0.76 -4.59 -8.04
N THR A 157 -0.50 -4.30 -8.35
CA THR A 157 -1.19 -4.76 -9.56
C THR A 157 -1.86 -3.58 -10.29
N ALA A 158 -2.32 -3.83 -11.52
CA ALA A 158 -3.30 -2.93 -12.12
C ALA A 158 -4.61 -2.95 -11.30
N GLU A 159 -5.40 -1.88 -11.40
CA GLU A 159 -6.70 -1.78 -10.74
C GLU A 159 -7.62 -2.95 -11.14
N VAL A 160 -8.17 -3.66 -10.15
CA VAL A 160 -9.19 -4.69 -10.39
C VAL A 160 -10.25 -4.69 -9.30
N VAL A 161 -11.50 -4.91 -9.70
CA VAL A 161 -12.63 -5.03 -8.75
C VAL A 161 -12.46 -6.23 -7.81
N ARG A 162 -11.84 -7.31 -8.27
CA ARG A 162 -11.45 -8.47 -7.45
C ARG A 162 -10.16 -9.06 -7.97
N TYR A 163 -9.25 -9.42 -7.07
CA TYR A 163 -8.03 -10.10 -7.45
C TYR A 163 -8.33 -11.46 -8.08
N ALA A 164 -7.71 -11.71 -9.23
CA ALA A 164 -7.65 -13.02 -9.85
C ALA A 164 -6.19 -13.51 -9.80
N PRO A 165 -5.91 -14.77 -9.43
CA PRO A 165 -4.53 -15.30 -9.38
C PRO A 165 -3.73 -15.22 -10.68
N GLY A 166 -4.40 -14.98 -11.82
CA GLY A 166 -3.77 -14.76 -13.13
C GLY A 166 -3.43 -13.30 -13.43
N LEU A 167 -3.75 -12.36 -12.54
CA LEU A 167 -3.48 -10.94 -12.74
C LEU A 167 -1.96 -10.70 -12.68
N PRO A 168 -1.39 -10.04 -13.70
CA PRO A 168 0.03 -9.68 -13.67
C PRO A 168 0.36 -8.83 -12.45
N THR A 169 1.31 -9.31 -11.64
CA THR A 169 1.93 -8.51 -10.59
C THR A 169 2.95 -7.59 -11.25
N LEU A 170 2.80 -6.28 -11.04
CA LEU A 170 3.69 -5.26 -11.60
C LEU A 170 4.95 -5.11 -10.75
N ILE A 171 4.76 -5.05 -9.43
CA ILE A 171 5.84 -5.04 -8.43
C ILE A 171 5.43 -5.98 -7.29
N SER A 172 6.38 -6.69 -6.70
CA SER A 172 6.17 -7.43 -5.45
C SER A 172 7.33 -7.24 -4.51
N HIS A 173 7.03 -7.30 -3.21
CA HIS A 173 8.03 -7.40 -2.15
C HIS A 173 7.74 -8.62 -1.28
N ASP A 174 8.74 -9.48 -1.12
CA ASP A 174 8.69 -10.69 -0.31
C ASP A 174 9.47 -10.46 1.00
N PRO A 175 8.79 -10.46 2.17
CA PRO A 175 9.43 -10.09 3.43
C PRO A 175 10.37 -11.18 3.98
N ASP A 176 10.22 -12.44 3.55
CA ASP A 176 11.08 -13.53 4.01
C ASP A 176 12.45 -13.48 3.34
N THR A 177 12.47 -13.07 2.07
CA THR A 177 13.70 -12.95 1.28
C THR A 177 14.27 -11.54 1.23
N GLY A 178 13.45 -10.52 1.55
CA GLY A 178 13.78 -9.10 1.39
C GLY A 178 13.88 -8.65 -0.08
N LEU A 179 13.43 -9.47 -1.02
CA LEU A 179 13.58 -9.20 -2.45
C LEU A 179 12.37 -8.43 -2.99
N THR A 180 12.67 -7.36 -3.73
CA THR A 180 11.70 -6.63 -4.55
C THR A 180 11.87 -7.00 -6.01
N SER A 181 10.78 -7.37 -6.68
CA SER A 181 10.74 -7.76 -8.10
C SER A 181 9.75 -6.93 -8.89
N HIS A 182 10.07 -6.62 -10.14
CA HIS A 182 9.16 -6.00 -11.11
C HIS A 182 9.26 -6.67 -12.50
N ILE A 183 8.24 -6.44 -13.34
CA ILE A 183 8.14 -6.98 -14.72
C ILE A 183 8.87 -6.16 -15.77
#